data_AF-A0A5J5A5T7-F1
#
_entry.id   AF-A0A5J5A5T7-F1
#
_cell.length_a   1.000
_cell.length_b   1.000
_cell.length_c   1.000
_cell.angle_alpha   90.00
_cell.angle_beta   90.00
_cell.angle_gamma   90.00
#
_symmetry.space_group_name_H-M   'P 1'
#
loop_
_entity.id
_entity.type
_entity.pdbx_description
1 polymer ?
#
loop_
_entity_poly.entity_id
_entity_poly.type
_entity_poly.pdbx_seq_one_letter_code
_entity_poly.pdbx_strand_id
1 'polypeptide(L)'
;MTKPQQLFTWLCLCIFALLFHASHGDVGTASHYSPPYLPTACFGNDPSQFPSSNLFATASEGIWDNGAACGRQYLVRCISAVVP
;
A
#
# COMPACT_ATOMS: atom_id res chain seq x y z
N MET A 1 -25.14 -25.53 -33.66
CA MET A 1 -25.83 -24.24 -33.40
C MET A 1 -25.53 -23.79 -31.98
N THR A 2 -24.29 -23.41 -31.72
CA THR A 2 -23.87 -22.73 -30.48
C THR A 2 -24.28 -21.27 -30.62
N LYS A 3 -25.37 -20.91 -29.94
CA LYS A 3 -26.10 -19.65 -30.12
C LYS A 3 -25.25 -18.43 -29.70
N PRO A 4 -25.34 -17.29 -30.40
CA PRO A 4 -24.64 -16.04 -30.07
C PRO A 4 -24.83 -15.57 -28.62
N GLN A 5 -25.87 -16.04 -27.94
CA GLN A 5 -26.07 -15.87 -26.50
C GLN A 5 -24.90 -16.39 -25.65
N GLN A 6 -24.27 -17.50 -26.04
CA GLN A 6 -23.11 -18.03 -25.31
C GLN A 6 -21.92 -17.06 -25.42
N LEU A 7 -21.65 -16.52 -26.62
CA LEU A 7 -20.54 -15.58 -26.82
C LEU A 7 -20.72 -14.30 -25.99
N PHE A 8 -21.96 -13.79 -25.91
CA PHE A 8 -22.28 -12.60 -25.12
C PHE A 8 -22.07 -12.83 -23.62
N THR A 9 -22.52 -13.96 -23.08
CA THR A 9 -22.33 -14.29 -21.66
C THR A 9 -20.84 -14.37 -21.28
N TRP A 10 -20.01 -14.96 -22.13
CA TRP A 10 -18.57 -15.07 -21.91
C TRP A 10 -17.89 -13.70 -21.97
N LEU A 11 -18.28 -12.85 -22.92
CA LEU A 11 -17.79 -11.47 -23.02
C LEU A 11 -18.14 -10.66 -21.76
N CYS A 12 -19.38 -10.77 -21.27
CA CYS A 12 -19.79 -10.11 -20.03
C CYS A 12 -19.00 -10.60 -18.82
N LEU A 13 -18.76 -11.90 -18.69
CA LEU A 13 -17.94 -12.48 -17.61
C LEU A 13 -16.49 -11.98 -17.67
N CYS A 14 -15.88 -11.91 -18.86
CA CYS A 14 -14.53 -11.38 -19.03
C CYS A 14 -14.45 -9.89 -18.64
N ILE A 15 -15.41 -9.07 -19.06
CA ILE A 15 -15.47 -7.66 -18.69
C ILE A 15 -15.63 -7.51 -17.17
N PHE A 16 -16.49 -8.32 -16.55
CA PHE A 16 -16.67 -8.28 -15.10
C PHE A 16 -15.39 -8.65 -14.34
N ALA A 17 -14.65 -9.68 -14.80
CA ALA A 17 -13.37 -10.06 -14.21
C ALA A 17 -12.29 -8.97 -14.35
N LEU A 18 -12.31 -8.21 -15.45
CA LEU A 18 -11.39 -7.09 -15.67
C LEU A 18 -11.73 -5.85 -14.83
N LEU A 19 -13.00 -5.68 -14.45
CA LEU A 19 -13.45 -4.56 -13.62
C LEU A 19 -13.13 -4.81 -12.13
N PHE A 20 -13.13 -6.06 -11.68
CA PHE A 20 -12.72 -6.43 -10.32
C PHE A 20 -11.19 -6.51 -10.20
N HIS A 21 -10.54 -5.36 -10.06
CA HIS A 21 -9.15 -5.31 -9.63
C HIS A 21 -9.09 -5.65 -8.14
N ALA A 22 -8.69 -6.88 -7.81
CA ALA A 22 -8.24 -7.19 -6.46
C ALA A 22 -7.00 -6.35 -6.17
N SER A 23 -7.08 -5.37 -5.27
CA SER A 23 -5.90 -4.63 -4.83
C SER A 23 -4.99 -5.59 -4.06
N HIS A 24 -3.86 -5.96 -4.65
CA HIS A 24 -2.86 -6.76 -3.98
C HIS A 24 -2.06 -5.83 -3.06
N GLY A 25 -2.33 -5.89 -1.75
CA GLY A 25 -1.48 -5.29 -0.73
C GLY A 25 -0.45 -6.30 -0.26
N ASP A 26 0.76 -5.85 0.05
CA ASP A 26 1.73 -6.71 0.72
C ASP A 26 1.36 -6.88 2.19
N VAL A 27 1.58 -8.08 2.74
CA VAL A 27 1.28 -8.39 4.14
C VAL A 27 2.56 -8.24 4.94
N GLY A 28 2.51 -7.38 5.96
CA GLY A 28 3.66 -7.12 6.83
C GLY A 28 3.27 -6.81 8.26
N THR A 29 4.30 -6.59 9.08
CA THR A 29 4.16 -6.18 10.48
C THR A 29 4.36 -4.67 10.57
N ALA A 30 3.48 -4.00 11.32
CA ALA A 30 3.64 -2.60 11.68
C ALA A 30 3.97 -2.49 13.18
N SER A 31 4.81 -1.52 13.52
CA SER A 31 5.14 -1.14 14.90
C SER A 31 5.20 0.38 15.02
N HIS A 32 5.40 0.88 16.23
CA HIS A 32 5.55 2.30 16.51
C HIS A 32 6.79 2.53 17.38
N TYR A 33 7.33 3.75 17.30
CA TYR A 33 8.43 4.19 18.16
C TYR A 33 8.21 5.64 18.59
N SER A 34 8.82 6.01 19.71
CA SER A 34 8.73 7.35 20.29
C SER A 34 9.79 8.29 19.71
N PRO A 35 9.58 9.62 19.79
CA PRO A 35 10.58 10.61 19.37
C PRO A 35 11.96 10.40 20.03
N PRO A 36 13.06 10.91 19.43
CA PRO A 36 13.10 11.84 18.28
C PRO A 36 12.91 11.15 16.91
N TYR A 37 12.18 11.81 16.00
CA TYR A 37 11.91 11.30 14.63
C TYR A 37 12.93 11.74 13.58
N LEU A 38 13.83 12.66 13.92
CA LEU A 38 14.91 13.15 13.06
C LEU A 38 16.26 12.65 13.59
N PRO A 39 17.27 12.43 12.71
CA PRO A 39 17.20 12.55 11.26
C PRO A 39 16.48 11.36 10.60
N THR A 40 15.91 11.59 9.42
CA THR A 40 15.41 10.50 8.56
C THR A 40 16.43 10.14 7.48
N ALA A 41 16.39 8.90 7.00
CA ALA A 41 17.20 8.48 5.86
C ALA A 41 16.84 9.21 4.55
N CYS A 42 15.58 9.69 4.42
CA CYS A 42 15.10 10.33 3.20
C CYS A 42 15.47 11.82 3.09
N PHE A 43 15.27 12.59 4.17
CA PHE A 43 15.37 14.06 4.12
C PHE A 43 16.19 14.64 5.29
N GLY A 44 16.93 13.79 6.00
CA GLY A 44 17.85 14.22 7.06
C GLY A 44 17.12 14.93 8.19
N ASN A 45 17.60 16.13 8.54
CA ASN A 45 17.14 16.92 9.70
C ASN A 45 16.02 17.92 9.37
N ASP A 46 15.40 17.86 8.19
CA ASP A 46 14.35 18.82 7.81
C ASP A 46 13.01 18.46 8.48
N PRO A 47 12.49 19.25 9.44
CA PRO A 47 11.21 18.95 10.08
C PRO A 47 10.00 19.20 9.17
N SER A 48 10.15 19.96 8.07
CA SER A 48 9.06 20.24 7.13
C SER A 48 8.64 19.02 6.30
N GLN A 49 9.41 17.93 6.36
CA GLN A 49 9.09 16.65 5.72
C GLN A 49 7.85 15.96 6.30
N PHE A 50 7.47 16.28 7.54
CA PHE A 50 6.34 15.65 8.20
C PHE A 50 5.03 16.31 7.77
N PRO A 51 4.02 15.53 7.32
CA PRO A 51 2.74 16.09 6.95
C PRO A 51 2.00 16.62 8.19
N SER A 52 1.18 17.66 8.00
CA SER A 52 0.38 18.25 9.09
C SER A 52 -0.63 17.29 9.73
N SER A 53 -0.93 16.16 9.08
CA SER A 53 -1.77 15.08 9.62
C SER A 53 -1.05 14.19 10.64
N ASN A 54 0.27 14.33 10.79
CA ASN A 54 1.12 13.42 11.57
C ASN A 54 1.05 11.95 11.13
N LEU A 55 0.61 11.69 9.90
CA LEU A 55 0.60 10.35 9.31
C LEU A 55 1.86 10.14 8.48
N PHE A 56 2.92 9.68 9.15
CA PHE A 56 4.19 9.27 8.54
C PHE A 56 4.62 7.93 9.11
N ALA A 57 5.48 7.22 8.39
CA ALA A 57 5.97 5.91 8.79
C ALA A 57 7.43 5.71 8.35
N THR A 58 8.12 4.81 9.04
CA THR A 58 9.39 4.25 8.57
C THR A 58 9.12 2.98 7.77
N ALA A 59 9.97 2.72 6.78
CA ALA A 59 9.90 1.53 5.95
C ALA A 59 11.07 0.60 6.28
N SER A 60 10.83 -0.72 6.24
CA SER A 60 11.90 -1.72 6.27
C SER A 60 12.70 -1.69 4.96
N GLU A 61 13.88 -2.30 4.94
CA GLU A 61 14.74 -2.36 3.75
C GLU A 61 14.00 -2.79 2.47
N GLY A 62 13.12 -3.79 2.56
CA GLY A 62 12.36 -4.28 1.42
C GLY A 62 11.35 -3.29 0.85
N ILE A 63 10.80 -2.39 1.67
CA ILE A 63 9.86 -1.35 1.23
C ILE A 63 10.60 -0.04 0.90
N TRP A 64 11.68 0.26 1.63
CA TRP A 64 12.45 1.50 1.48
C TRP A 64 13.19 1.59 0.14
N ASP A 65 13.62 0.45 -0.39
CA ASP A 65 14.19 0.32 -1.74
C ASP A 65 15.40 1.27 -1.96
N ASN A 66 16.35 1.25 -1.03
CA ASN A 66 17.54 2.11 -1.03
C ASN A 66 17.23 3.61 -1.24
N GLY A 67 16.12 4.08 -0.68
CA GLY A 67 15.67 5.46 -0.77
C GLY A 67 14.75 5.76 -1.95
N ALA A 68 14.56 4.84 -2.90
CA ALA A 68 13.66 5.04 -4.03
C ALA A 68 12.19 5.15 -3.62
N ALA A 69 11.83 4.70 -2.41
CA ALA A 69 10.50 4.85 -1.83
C ALA A 69 10.30 6.10 -0.98
N CYS A 70 11.31 6.97 -0.83
CA CYS A 70 11.18 8.20 -0.07
C CYS A 70 10.04 9.09 -0.61
N GLY A 71 9.14 9.53 0.29
CA GLY A 71 7.99 10.35 -0.05
C GLY A 71 6.81 9.61 -0.69
N ARG A 72 6.89 8.29 -0.92
CA ARG A 72 5.75 7.48 -1.40
C ARG A 72 4.67 7.39 -0.32
N GLN A 73 3.41 7.43 -0.75
CA GLN A 73 2.26 7.24 0.13
C GLN A 73 1.75 5.80 0.02
N TYR A 74 1.39 5.23 1.17
CA TYR A 74 0.87 3.87 1.26
C TYR A 74 -0.49 3.88 1.94
N LEU A 75 -1.43 3.09 1.41
CA LEU A 75 -2.66 2.76 2.11
C LEU A 75 -2.41 1.52 2.97
N VAL A 76 -2.49 1.68 4.27
CA VAL A 76 -2.30 0.59 5.24
C VAL A 76 -3.64 0.16 5.81
N ARG A 77 -3.89 -1.14 5.86
CA ARG A 77 -5.06 -1.73 6.51
C ARG A 77 -4.60 -2.77 7.53
N CYS A 78 -5.01 -2.61 8.78
CA CYS A 78 -4.86 -3.66 9.77
C CYS A 78 -5.80 -4.82 9.41
N ILE A 79 -5.23 -6.00 9.20
CA ILE A 79 -5.97 -7.23 8.87
C ILE A 79 -6.02 -8.23 10.04
N SER A 80 -5.12 -8.08 11.01
CA SER A 80 -5.05 -8.87 12.23
C SER A 80 -4.20 -8.13 13.26
N ALA A 81 -4.50 -8.33 14.54
CA ALA A 81 -3.68 -7.86 15.65
C ALA A 81 -3.37 -9.06 16.56
N VAL A 82 -2.11 -9.18 16.99
CA VAL A 82 -1.81 -10.04 18.14
C VAL A 82 -2.49 -9.37 19.33
N VAL A 83 -3.55 -9.99 19.84
CA VAL A 83 -4.20 -9.54 21.08
C VAL A 83 -3.13 -9.59 22.17
N PRO A 84 -2.90 -8.49 22.92
CA PRO A 84 -1.90 -8.47 23.99
C PRO A 84 -2.21 -9.48 25.10
#